data_AF-A0A182SRF8-F1
#
_entry.id   AF-A0A182SRF8-F1
#
_cell.length_a   1.000
_cell.length_b   1.000
_cell.length_c   1.000
_cell.angle_alpha   90.00
_cell.angle_beta   90.00
_cell.angle_gamma   90.00
#
_symmetry.space_group_name_H-M   'P 1'
#
loop_
_entity.id
_entity.type
_entity.pdbx_description
1 polymer ?
#
loop_
_entity_poly.entity_id
_entity_poly.type
_entity_poly.pdbx_seq_one_letter_code
_entity_poly.pdbx_strand_id
1 'polypeptide(L)'
;MPPLTPGTNKKLTEVLYASFASWEKEVQTFKITKDPRQWTAEHVLIWLNWSIKEFSLEGVNKEPFQKMSGRDIVGLGREGFLAIAPPFTGDILWEHLEILQKGELQ
;
A
#
# COMPACT_ATOMS: atom_id res chain seq x y z
N MET A 1 28.36 24.17 7.98
CA MET A 1 27.55 23.09 7.37
C MET A 1 26.09 23.39 7.68
N PRO A 2 25.20 23.58 6.70
CA PRO A 2 23.79 23.80 7.02
C PRO A 2 23.17 22.48 7.49
N PRO A 3 22.23 22.52 8.47
CA PRO A 3 21.61 21.32 9.03
C PRO A 3 20.60 20.74 8.04
N LEU A 4 20.59 19.41 7.92
CA LEU A 4 19.52 18.68 7.24
C LEU A 4 18.19 19.06 7.90
N THR A 5 17.32 19.72 7.15
CA THR A 5 16.06 20.27 7.64
C THR A 5 15.15 19.14 8.16
N PRO A 6 14.55 19.27 9.36
CA PRO A 6 13.56 18.31 9.87
C PRO A 6 12.26 18.18 9.05
N GLY A 7 12.14 18.88 7.93
CA GLY A 7 10.92 19.03 7.14
C GLY A 7 10.65 17.90 6.13
N THR A 8 11.64 17.07 5.82
CA THR A 8 11.54 16.09 4.72
C THR A 8 10.54 14.97 5.03
N ASN A 9 10.40 14.54 6.29
CA ASN A 9 9.49 13.45 6.67
C ASN A 9 8.00 13.85 6.65
N LYS A 10 7.67 15.09 7.04
CA LYS A 10 6.26 15.55 7.08
C LYS A 10 5.64 15.62 5.69
N LYS A 11 6.39 16.16 4.73
CA LYS A 11 5.91 16.35 3.36
C LYS A 11 5.73 15.03 2.62
N LEU A 12 6.59 14.05 2.90
CA LEU A 12 6.52 12.70 2.36
C LEU A 12 5.25 11.99 2.86
N THR A 13 4.91 12.17 4.14
CA THR A 13 3.70 11.61 4.73
C THR A 13 2.42 12.19 4.11
N GLU A 14 2.35 13.52 3.93
CA GLU A 14 1.17 14.17 3.32
C GLU A 14 0.91 13.71 1.88
N VAL A 15 1.95 13.53 1.06
CA VAL A 15 1.77 13.06 -0.31
C VAL A 15 1.32 11.59 -0.35
N LEU A 16 1.74 10.76 0.62
CA LEU A 16 1.26 9.38 0.73
C LEU A 16 -0.24 9.33 0.99
N TYR A 17 -0.73 10.10 1.97
CA TYR A 17 -2.17 10.16 2.27
C TYR A 17 -2.98 10.71 1.09
N ALA A 18 -2.48 11.74 0.41
CA ALA A 18 -3.14 12.28 -0.77
C ALA A 18 -3.23 11.23 -1.89
N SER A 19 -2.18 10.44 -2.08
CA SER A 19 -2.20 9.30 -2.99
C SER A 19 -3.17 8.23 -2.53
N PHE A 20 -3.23 7.86 -1.25
CA PHE A 20 -4.22 6.88 -0.76
C PHE A 20 -5.67 7.29 -1.05
N ALA A 21 -6.00 8.58 -1.09
CA ALA A 21 -7.33 9.03 -1.52
C ALA A 21 -7.63 8.70 -3.01
N SER A 22 -6.61 8.64 -3.87
CA SER A 22 -6.77 8.20 -5.26
C SER A 22 -7.23 6.74 -5.36
N TRP A 23 -6.81 5.88 -4.43
CA TRP A 23 -7.20 4.47 -4.41
C TRP A 23 -8.72 4.28 -4.33
N GLU A 24 -9.45 5.17 -3.66
CA GLU A 24 -10.91 5.08 -3.60
C GLU A 24 -11.59 5.14 -4.97
N LYS A 25 -10.99 5.85 -5.93
CA LYS A 25 -11.49 5.88 -7.31
C LYS A 25 -11.33 4.52 -7.98
N GLU A 26 -10.25 3.82 -7.69
CA GLU A 26 -9.97 2.50 -8.25
C GLU A 26 -10.79 1.41 -7.58
N VAL A 27 -11.02 1.53 -6.27
CA VAL A 27 -11.98 0.71 -5.54
C VAL A 27 -13.35 0.79 -6.20
N GLN A 28 -13.83 1.99 -6.54
CA GLN A 28 -15.11 2.17 -7.22
C GLN A 28 -15.07 1.66 -8.68
N THR A 29 -14.00 1.96 -9.42
CA THR A 29 -13.86 1.61 -10.84
C THR A 29 -13.77 0.10 -11.06
N PHE A 30 -12.94 -0.57 -10.28
CA PHE A 30 -12.69 -2.02 -10.35
C PHE A 30 -13.62 -2.82 -9.42
N LYS A 31 -14.56 -2.16 -8.73
CA LYS A 31 -15.48 -2.77 -7.74
C LYS A 31 -14.76 -3.58 -6.67
N ILE A 32 -13.59 -3.09 -6.26
CA ILE A 32 -12.83 -3.68 -5.16
C ILE A 32 -13.55 -3.32 -3.86
N THR A 33 -13.47 -4.20 -2.88
CA THR A 33 -13.99 -3.92 -1.53
C THR A 33 -13.03 -3.03 -0.75
N LYS A 34 -13.54 -2.12 0.06
CA LYS A 34 -12.69 -1.25 0.91
C LYS A 34 -11.90 -2.04 1.95
N ASP A 35 -12.43 -3.20 2.37
CA ASP A 35 -11.77 -4.06 3.36
C ASP A 35 -10.72 -4.95 2.69
N PRO A 36 -9.42 -4.78 3.01
CA PRO A 36 -8.36 -5.58 2.41
C PRO A 36 -8.48 -7.07 2.76
N ARG A 37 -9.18 -7.47 3.82
CA ARG A 37 -9.43 -8.89 4.16
C ARG A 37 -10.43 -9.56 3.22
N GLN A 38 -11.15 -8.78 2.43
CA GLN A 38 -12.09 -9.26 1.43
C GLN A 38 -11.48 -9.20 0.02
N TRP A 39 -10.20 -8.83 -0.12
CA TRP A 39 -9.53 -8.81 -1.42
C TRP A 39 -9.26 -10.21 -1.93
N THR A 40 -9.52 -10.40 -3.22
CA THR A 40 -9.06 -11.56 -3.98
C THR A 40 -7.60 -11.35 -4.40
N ALA A 41 -6.93 -12.39 -4.89
CA ALA A 41 -5.57 -12.25 -5.42
C ALA A 41 -5.49 -11.21 -6.55
N GLU A 42 -6.55 -11.08 -7.36
CA GLU A 42 -6.64 -10.04 -8.39
C GLU A 42 -6.72 -8.64 -7.78
N HIS A 43 -7.55 -8.42 -6.75
CA HIS A 43 -7.65 -7.14 -6.07
C HIS A 43 -6.32 -6.71 -5.44
N VAL A 44 -5.59 -7.66 -4.82
CA VAL A 44 -4.24 -7.41 -4.28
C VAL A 44 -3.30 -6.93 -5.38
N LEU A 45 -3.36 -7.53 -6.58
CA LEU A 45 -2.53 -7.11 -7.71
C LEU A 45 -2.93 -5.75 -8.27
N ILE A 46 -4.21 -5.44 -8.34
CA ILE A 46 -4.67 -4.11 -8.77
C ILE A 46 -4.15 -3.05 -7.79
N TRP A 47 -4.30 -3.28 -6.49
CA TRP A 47 -3.77 -2.40 -5.44
C TRP A 47 -2.26 -2.24 -5.53
N LEU A 48 -1.53 -3.32 -5.75
CA LEU A 48 -0.08 -3.28 -5.85
C LEU A 48 0.37 -2.53 -7.11
N ASN A 49 -0.27 -2.78 -8.25
CA ASN A 49 0.00 -2.08 -9.52
C ASN A 49 -0.28 -0.58 -9.40
N TRP A 50 -1.40 -0.23 -8.77
CA TRP A 50 -1.73 1.15 -8.46
C TRP A 50 -0.64 1.78 -7.60
N SER A 51 -0.33 1.17 -6.46
CA SER A 51 0.68 1.68 -5.52
C SER A 51 2.03 1.87 -6.21
N ILE A 52 2.44 0.93 -7.06
CA ILE A 52 3.68 1.03 -7.84
C ILE A 52 3.66 2.24 -8.77
N LYS A 53 2.54 2.48 -9.46
CA LYS A 53 2.40 3.60 -10.38
C LYS A 53 2.34 4.94 -9.64
N GLU A 54 1.62 4.98 -8.53
CA GLU A 54 1.36 6.18 -7.75
C GLU A 54 2.62 6.64 -6.99
N PHE A 55 3.33 5.71 -6.36
CA PHE A 55 4.54 5.98 -5.58
C PHE A 55 5.83 5.82 -6.40
N SER A 56 5.73 5.57 -7.71
CA SER A 56 6.87 5.27 -8.59
C SER A 56 7.79 4.17 -8.02
N LEU A 57 7.21 3.08 -7.53
CA LEU A 57 7.95 1.99 -6.86
C LEU A 57 8.55 1.05 -7.91
N GLU A 58 9.72 1.40 -8.41
CA GLU A 58 10.47 0.54 -9.33
C GLU A 58 11.05 -0.67 -8.57
N GLY A 59 10.91 -1.88 -9.14
CA GLY A 59 11.52 -3.10 -8.59
C GLY A 59 10.69 -3.86 -7.54
N VAL A 60 9.40 -3.54 -7.36
CA VAL A 60 8.52 -4.34 -6.50
C VAL A 60 8.22 -5.70 -7.12
N ASN A 61 8.61 -6.77 -6.42
CA ASN A 61 8.29 -8.12 -6.85
C ASN A 61 6.82 -8.44 -6.55
N LYS A 62 6.00 -8.57 -7.59
CA LYS A 62 4.57 -8.88 -7.50
C LYS A 62 4.32 -10.39 -7.38
N GLU A 63 5.29 -11.20 -7.76
CA GLU A 63 5.21 -12.66 -7.82
C GLU A 63 4.73 -13.31 -6.50
N PRO A 64 5.23 -12.92 -5.31
CA PRO A 64 4.70 -13.44 -4.05
C PRO A 64 3.26 -12.99 -3.80
N PHE A 65 2.90 -11.76 -4.17
CA PHE A 65 1.56 -11.20 -3.98
C PHE A 65 0.52 -11.77 -4.96
N GLN A 66 0.93 -12.23 -6.14
CA GLN A 66 0.03 -12.80 -7.16
C GLN A 66 -0.75 -14.02 -6.67
N LYS A 67 -0.20 -14.76 -5.71
CA LYS A 67 -0.83 -15.96 -5.14
C LYS A 67 -1.51 -15.69 -3.80
N MET A 68 -1.40 -14.47 -3.27
CA MET A 68 -1.93 -14.10 -1.96
C MET A 68 -3.25 -13.37 -2.11
N SER A 69 -4.24 -13.81 -1.35
CA SER A 69 -5.47 -13.04 -1.15
C SER A 69 -5.25 -11.93 -0.13
N GLY A 70 -6.22 -11.04 -0.04
CA GLY A 70 -6.31 -10.03 1.00
C GLY A 70 -6.13 -10.56 2.42
N ARG A 71 -6.70 -11.74 2.70
CA ARG A 71 -6.55 -12.41 4.00
C ARG A 71 -5.14 -12.90 4.24
N ASP A 72 -4.47 -13.37 3.21
CA ASP A 72 -3.09 -13.84 3.32
C ASP A 72 -2.16 -12.66 3.62
N ILE A 73 -2.25 -11.57 2.84
CA ILE A 73 -1.39 -10.40 3.05
C ILE A 73 -1.64 -9.72 4.40
N VAL A 74 -2.89 -9.62 4.85
CA VAL A 74 -3.22 -9.08 6.17
C VAL A 74 -2.80 -10.05 7.28
N GLY A 75 -2.94 -11.36 7.04
CA GLY A 75 -2.58 -12.43 7.97
C GLY A 75 -1.08 -12.60 8.17
N LEU A 76 -0.25 -12.24 7.19
CA LEU A 76 1.22 -12.22 7.31
C LEU A 76 1.69 -11.26 8.41
N GLY A 77 0.90 -10.22 8.72
CA GLY A 77 1.32 -9.13 9.59
C GLY A 77 2.42 -8.27 8.97
N ARG A 78 2.78 -7.18 9.65
CA ARG A 78 3.78 -6.23 9.17
C ARG A 78 5.10 -6.90 8.84
N GLU A 79 5.63 -7.69 9.77
CA GLU A 79 6.93 -8.33 9.60
C GLU A 79 6.94 -9.34 8.44
N GLY A 80 5.88 -10.15 8.29
CA GLY A 80 5.77 -11.11 7.20
C GLY A 80 5.60 -10.42 5.84
N PHE A 81 4.85 -9.32 5.79
CA PHE A 81 4.69 -8.51 4.57
C PHE A 81 5.99 -7.80 4.19
N LEU A 82 6.71 -7.21 5.15
CA LEU A 82 8.01 -6.56 4.94
C LEU A 82 9.11 -7.56 4.54
N ALA A 83 8.97 -8.84 4.89
CA ALA A 83 9.91 -9.88 4.47
C ALA A 83 9.80 -10.23 2.98
N ILE A 84 8.62 -10.04 2.37
CA ILE A 84 8.37 -10.30 0.94
C ILE A 84 8.43 -9.03 0.08
N ALA A 85 8.12 -7.87 0.65
CA ALA A 85 8.19 -6.58 -0.02
C ALA A 85 9.61 -5.98 0.08
N PRO A 86 10.04 -5.17 -0.90
CA PRO A 86 11.30 -4.43 -0.78
C PRO A 86 11.28 -3.48 0.43
N PRO A 87 12.43 -3.24 1.09
CA PRO A 87 12.54 -2.23 2.15
C PRO A 87 12.13 -0.85 1.62
N PHE A 88 11.54 -0.01 2.48
CA PHE A 88 10.83 1.24 2.15
C PHE A 88 9.47 1.06 1.46
N THR A 89 9.40 0.28 0.38
CA THR A 89 8.13 0.02 -0.32
C THR A 89 7.15 -0.75 0.56
N GLY A 90 7.66 -1.75 1.28
CA GLY A 90 6.85 -2.56 2.18
C GLY A 90 6.18 -1.72 3.27
N ASP A 91 6.87 -0.72 3.82
CA ASP A 91 6.32 0.14 4.86
C ASP A 91 5.16 1.00 4.34
N ILE A 92 5.32 1.59 3.15
CA ILE A 92 4.27 2.41 2.51
C ILE A 92 3.02 1.55 2.21
N LEU A 93 3.23 0.38 1.62
CA LEU A 93 2.16 -0.55 1.29
C LEU A 93 1.45 -1.06 2.55
N TRP A 94 2.21 -1.44 3.58
CA TRP A 94 1.64 -1.89 4.84
C TRP A 94 0.84 -0.78 5.54
N GLU A 95 1.35 0.45 5.55
CA GLU A 95 0.65 1.60 6.10
C GLU A 95 -0.69 1.83 5.41
N HIS A 96 -0.75 1.70 4.08
CA HIS A 96 -2.00 1.77 3.35
C HIS A 96 -2.98 0.64 3.75
N LEU A 97 -2.48 -0.59 3.89
CA LEU A 97 -3.30 -1.71 4.37
C LEU A 97 -3.86 -1.46 5.77
N GLU A 98 -3.08 -0.88 6.69
CA GLU A 98 -3.56 -0.54 8.02
C GLU A 98 -4.67 0.52 7.97
N ILE A 99 -4.50 1.57 7.16
CA ILE A 99 -5.51 2.63 6.98
C ILE A 99 -6.81 2.03 6.42
N LEU A 100 -6.70 1.15 5.42
CA LEU A 100 -7.85 0.47 4.83
C LEU A 100 -8.55 -0.46 5.83
N GLN A 101 -7.79 -1.17 6.66
CA GLN A 101 -8.34 -2.01 7.73
C GLN A 101 -9.05 -1.19 8.80
N LYS A 102 -8.53 -0.03 9.15
CA LYS A 102 -9.13 0.87 10.14
C LYS A 102 -10.31 1.67 9.56
N GLY A 103 -10.43 1.72 8.24
CA GLY A 103 -11.45 2.53 7.56
C GLY A 103 -11.21 4.03 7.72
N GLU A 104 -9.96 4.46 7.88
CA GLU A 104 -9.60 5.87 8.13
C GLU A 104 -9.45 6.70 6.84
N LEU A 105 -9.61 6.09 5.67
CA LEU A 105 -9.85 6.82 4.41
C LEU A 105 -11.29 7.33 4.41
N GLN A 106 -11.47 8.61 4.78
CA GLN A 106 -12.75 9.33 4.83
C GLN A 106 -12.99 10.19 3.59
#